data_AF-A0AAW2H8N1-F1
#
_entry.id   AF-A0AAW2H8N1-F1
#
_cell.length_a   1.000
_cell.length_b   1.000
_cell.length_c   1.000
_cell.angle_alpha   90.00
_cell.angle_beta   90.00
_cell.angle_gamma   90.00
#
_symmetry.space_group_name_H-M   'P 1'
#
loop_
_entity.id
_entity.type
_entity.pdbx_description
1 polymer ?
#
loop_
_entity_poly.entity_id
_entity_poly.type
_entity_poly.pdbx_seq_one_letter_code
_entity_poly.pdbx_strand_id
1 'polypeptide(L)'
;MDEKAIIPRKKLIENLHKISEEKIDSEVIVLIQRFAEKMTTDIVNRACLISKHRELEFLSHEDVSFIIEKDFDYCFGKRKVNKNVSLPAETYQTKRNGGPMANLLKKTWKETKKKGKSSMLTLEQRKKRLDAIKEERRRRKEIIVDRKRKKAEYIKMLREREAQSGNSSSRT
;
A
#
# COMPACT_ATOMS: atom_id res chain seq x y z
N MET A 1 16.80 -20.90 -23.44
CA MET A 1 17.00 -19.43 -23.41
C MET A 1 17.32 -19.08 -21.96
N ASP A 2 18.56 -19.29 -21.52
CA ASP A 2 19.02 -18.77 -20.23
C ASP A 2 19.29 -17.27 -20.43
N GLU A 3 18.24 -16.47 -20.28
CA GLU A 3 18.35 -15.01 -20.24
C GLU A 3 19.35 -14.61 -19.15
N LYS A 4 20.14 -13.56 -19.42
CA LYS A 4 21.12 -12.93 -18.51
C LYS A 4 20.41 -12.31 -17.29
N ALA A 5 19.73 -13.11 -16.50
CA ALA A 5 19.05 -12.66 -15.30
C ALA A 5 20.08 -12.20 -14.27
N ILE A 6 19.80 -11.09 -13.58
CA ILE A 6 20.70 -10.56 -12.53
C ILE A 6 20.95 -11.61 -11.44
N ILE A 7 19.94 -12.43 -11.15
CA ILE A 7 20.03 -13.53 -10.20
C ILE A 7 19.94 -14.87 -10.94
N PRO A 8 20.99 -15.70 -10.92
CA PRO A 8 20.93 -17.04 -11.51
C PRO A 8 19.84 -17.89 -10.87
N ARG A 9 19.04 -18.57 -11.70
CA ARG A 9 17.88 -19.35 -11.25
C ARG A 9 18.23 -20.39 -10.18
N LYS A 10 19.38 -21.07 -10.32
CA LYS A 10 19.86 -22.07 -9.35
C LYS A 10 20.06 -21.46 -7.95
N LYS A 11 20.74 -20.31 -7.86
CA LYS A 11 20.98 -19.60 -6.59
C LYS A 11 19.68 -19.10 -5.96
N LEU A 12 18.72 -18.67 -6.78
CA LEU A 12 17.43 -18.24 -6.27
C LEU A 12 16.66 -19.40 -5.63
N ILE A 13 16.61 -20.56 -6.30
CA ILE A 13 15.97 -21.77 -5.77
C ILE A 13 16.63 -22.21 -4.46
N GLU A 14 17.96 -22.24 -4.42
CA GLU A 14 18.71 -22.57 -3.19
C GLU A 14 18.37 -21.63 -2.03
N ASN A 15 18.23 -20.32 -2.29
CA ASN A 15 17.89 -19.36 -1.25
C ASN A 15 16.42 -19.47 -0.80
N LEU A 16 15.51 -19.74 -1.73
CA LEU A 16 14.11 -19.94 -1.39
C LEU A 16 13.92 -21.22 -0.57
N HIS A 17 14.66 -22.29 -0.86
CA HIS A 17 14.62 -23.52 -0.08
C HIS A 17 15.16 -23.40 1.35
N LYS A 18 15.99 -22.39 1.64
CA LYS A 18 16.39 -22.06 3.02
C LYS A 18 15.25 -21.45 3.84
N ILE A 19 14.24 -20.88 3.17
CA ILE A 19 13.12 -20.19 3.81
C ILE A 19 11.89 -21.11 3.86
N SER A 20 11.68 -21.92 2.82
CA SER A 20 10.55 -22.84 2.73
C SER A 20 10.98 -24.18 2.13
N GLU A 21 10.56 -25.28 2.75
CA GLU A 21 10.77 -26.64 2.23
C GLU A 21 9.81 -26.99 1.08
N GLU A 22 8.85 -26.11 0.78
CA GLU A 22 7.86 -26.36 -0.28
C GLU A 22 8.45 -26.22 -1.68
N LYS A 23 7.91 -27.00 -2.62
CA LYS A 23 8.23 -26.85 -4.04
C LYS A 23 7.58 -25.58 -4.56
N ILE A 24 8.41 -24.65 -5.02
CA ILE A 24 7.95 -23.40 -5.60
C ILE A 24 7.76 -23.58 -7.11
N ASP A 25 6.65 -23.05 -7.62
CA ASP A 25 6.35 -23.10 -9.04
C ASP A 25 7.41 -22.35 -9.86
N SER A 26 7.71 -22.89 -11.03
CA SER A 26 8.67 -22.34 -11.98
C SER A 26 8.26 -20.95 -12.49
N GLU A 27 6.97 -20.66 -12.64
CA GLU A 27 6.48 -19.34 -13.03
C GLU A 27 6.71 -18.30 -11.93
N VAL A 28 6.50 -18.69 -10.67
CA VAL A 28 6.75 -17.84 -9.49
C VAL A 28 8.23 -17.47 -9.42
N ILE A 29 9.13 -18.41 -9.71
CA ILE A 29 10.57 -18.14 -9.75
C ILE A 29 10.90 -17.06 -10.78
N VAL A 30 10.32 -17.13 -11.99
CA VAL A 30 10.51 -16.12 -13.04
C VAL A 30 9.97 -14.75 -12.61
N LEU A 31 8.81 -14.72 -11.95
CA LEU A 31 8.23 -13.48 -11.42
C LEU A 31 9.13 -12.84 -10.34
N ILE A 32 9.69 -13.65 -9.45
CA ILE A 32 10.63 -13.18 -8.42
C ILE A 32 11.91 -12.62 -9.07
N GLN A 33 12.44 -13.28 -10.10
CA GLN A 33 13.62 -12.77 -10.83
C GLN A 33 13.33 -11.41 -11.47
N ARG A 34 12.22 -11.28 -12.21
CA ARG A 34 11.82 -10.01 -12.83
C ARG A 34 11.56 -8.91 -11.80
N PHE A 35 10.97 -9.28 -10.68
CA PHE A 35 10.75 -8.35 -9.58
C PHE A 35 12.07 -7.87 -8.99
N ALA A 36 13.02 -8.76 -8.73
CA ALA A 36 14.35 -8.42 -8.22
C ALA A 36 15.10 -7.49 -9.18
N GLU A 37 14.99 -7.71 -10.50
CA GLU A 37 15.60 -6.85 -11.52
C GLU A 37 15.00 -5.44 -11.50
N LYS A 38 13.67 -5.35 -11.47
CA LYS A 38 12.95 -4.07 -11.38
C LYS A 38 13.33 -3.30 -10.12
N MET A 39 13.39 -4.00 -8.99
CA MET A 39 13.77 -3.42 -7.69
C MET A 39 15.21 -2.92 -7.69
N THR A 40 16.14 -3.72 -8.20
CA THR A 40 17.57 -3.32 -8.31
C THR A 40 17.71 -2.08 -9.17
N THR A 41 17.02 -2.05 -10.32
CA THR A 41 17.05 -0.91 -11.24
C THR A 41 16.48 0.35 -10.59
N ASP A 42 15.37 0.24 -9.85
CA ASP A 42 14.77 1.37 -9.13
C ASP A 42 15.70 1.91 -8.04
N ILE A 43 16.29 1.04 -7.23
CA ILE A 43 17.26 1.43 -6.19
C ILE A 43 18.45 2.16 -6.82
N VAL A 44 19.04 1.61 -7.89
CA VAL A 44 20.19 2.22 -8.57
C VAL A 44 19.82 3.57 -9.18
N ASN A 45 18.67 3.68 -9.84
CA ASN A 45 18.22 4.94 -10.45
C ASN A 45 18.02 6.03 -9.40
N ARG A 46 17.36 5.72 -8.29
CA ARG A 46 17.18 6.66 -7.17
C ARG A 46 18.53 7.03 -6.57
N ALA A 47 19.45 6.08 -6.42
CA ALA A 47 20.76 6.33 -5.84
C ALA A 47 21.56 7.29 -6.73
N CYS A 48 21.54 7.08 -8.05
CA CYS A 48 22.12 8.00 -9.03
C CYS A 48 21.51 9.41 -8.95
N LEU A 49 20.20 9.55 -8.72
CA LEU A 49 19.57 10.87 -8.53
C LEU A 49 20.07 11.57 -7.27
N ILE A 50 20.27 10.83 -6.18
CA ILE A 50 20.83 11.38 -4.93
C ILE A 50 22.29 11.78 -5.12
N SER A 51 23.11 10.94 -5.75
CA SER A 51 24.51 11.28 -6.05
C SER A 51 24.60 12.54 -6.90
N LYS A 52 23.75 12.67 -7.94
CA LYS A 52 23.65 13.89 -8.76
C LYS A 52 23.23 15.11 -7.95
N HIS A 53 22.27 14.97 -7.04
CA HIS A 53 21.85 16.07 -6.15
C HIS A 53 22.97 16.51 -5.20
N ARG A 54 23.90 15.60 -4.85
CA ARG A 54 25.09 15.90 -4.04
C ARG A 54 26.28 16.38 -4.88
N GLU A 55 26.09 16.57 -6.19
CA GLU A 55 27.14 16.95 -7.14
C GLU A 55 28.31 15.95 -7.17
N LEU A 56 28.02 14.67 -6.87
CA LEU A 56 29.01 13.59 -6.95
C LEU A 56 28.99 12.98 -8.36
N GLU A 57 30.17 12.84 -8.96
CA GLU A 57 30.33 12.21 -10.28
C GLU A 57 30.20 10.68 -10.24
N PHE A 58 30.34 10.08 -9.05
CA PHE A 58 30.29 8.64 -8.85
C PHE A 58 29.21 8.24 -7.84
N LEU A 59 28.66 7.05 -8.05
CA LEU A 59 27.67 6.45 -7.15
C LEU A 59 28.36 5.94 -5.89
N SER A 60 28.07 6.54 -4.73
CA SER A 60 28.62 6.09 -3.44
C SER A 60 27.76 5.00 -2.81
N HIS A 61 28.39 4.13 -2.03
CA HIS A 61 27.70 3.14 -1.19
C HIS A 61 26.74 3.79 -0.19
N GLU A 62 27.01 5.03 0.23
CA GLU A 62 26.15 5.81 1.14
C GLU A 62 24.81 6.15 0.49
N ASP A 63 24.78 6.41 -0.82
CA ASP A 63 23.55 6.78 -1.53
C ASP A 63 22.61 5.57 -1.65
N VAL A 64 23.17 4.41 -1.98
CA VAL A 64 22.44 3.14 -2.01
C VAL A 64 21.96 2.75 -0.61
N SER A 65 22.83 2.86 0.40
CA SER A 65 22.48 2.55 1.79
C SER A 65 21.39 3.45 2.34
N PHE A 66 21.41 4.74 1.97
CA PHE A 66 20.39 5.70 2.37
C PHE A 66 19.01 5.33 1.83
N ILE A 67 18.90 4.97 0.55
CA ILE A 67 17.62 4.53 -0.05
C ILE A 67 17.13 3.27 0.62
N ILE A 68 18.02 2.31 0.84
CA ILE A 68 17.65 1.03 1.45
C ILE A 68 17.16 1.21 2.89
N GLU A 69 17.78 2.09 3.66
CA GLU A 69 17.32 2.43 5.01
C GLU A 69 15.98 3.18 5.00
N LYS A 70 15.75 4.07 4.03
CA LYS A 70 14.53 4.91 4.00
C LYS A 70 13.30 4.21 3.44
N ASP A 71 13.48 3.39 2.40
CA ASP A 71 12.36 2.82 1.66
C ASP A 71 12.04 1.38 2.10
N PHE A 72 13.02 0.65 2.65
CA PHE A 72 12.89 -0.78 2.97
C PHE A 72 13.10 -1.10 4.46
N ASP A 73 13.29 -0.09 5.30
CA ASP A 73 13.59 -0.24 6.74
C ASP A 73 14.73 -1.24 7.01
N TYR A 74 15.69 -1.32 6.09
CA TYR A 74 16.82 -2.25 6.15
C TYR A 74 18.14 -1.48 6.25
N CYS A 75 19.03 -1.93 7.12
CA CYS A 75 20.36 -1.33 7.28
C CYS A 75 21.44 -2.38 6.99
N PHE A 76 22.44 -2.01 6.18
CA PHE A 76 23.64 -2.81 6.06
C PHE A 76 24.49 -2.66 7.32
N GLY A 77 24.56 -3.72 8.15
CA GLY A 77 25.39 -3.75 9.35
C GLY A 77 24.81 -2.96 10.54
N LYS A 78 25.69 -2.36 11.36
CA LYS A 78 25.29 -1.66 12.58
C LYS A 78 24.78 -0.25 12.26
N ARG A 79 23.52 0.03 12.58
CA ARG A 79 22.90 1.34 12.41
C ARG A 79 23.58 2.38 13.30
N LYS A 80 24.24 3.37 12.69
CA LYS A 80 24.69 4.58 13.39
C LYS A 80 23.57 5.61 13.34
N VAL A 81 22.72 5.60 14.37
CA VAL A 81 21.71 6.66 14.53
C VAL A 81 22.43 7.92 14.99
N ASN A 82 22.69 8.85 14.07
CA ASN A 82 23.11 10.19 14.44
C ASN A 82 21.94 10.85 15.16
N LYS A 83 22.02 10.95 16.50
CA LYS A 83 21.07 11.67 17.35
C LYS A 83 21.24 13.19 17.18
N ASN A 84 21.29 13.66 15.94
CA ASN A 84 21.19 15.08 15.66
C ASN A 84 19.72 15.44 15.83
N VAL A 85 19.34 15.73 17.08
CA VAL A 85 18.07 16.38 17.37
C VAL A 85 18.20 17.78 16.77
N SER A 86 17.67 17.98 15.57
CA SER A 86 17.40 19.34 15.10
C SER A 86 16.25 19.86 15.95
N LEU A 87 16.56 20.32 17.16
CA LEU A 87 15.66 21.21 17.86
C LEU A 87 15.53 22.44 16.96
N PRO A 88 14.32 22.82 16.55
CA PRO A 88 14.14 24.08 15.85
C PRO A 88 14.75 25.19 16.70
N ALA A 89 15.56 26.05 16.08
CA ALA A 89 16.32 27.11 16.76
C ALA A 89 15.46 27.84 17.81
N GLU A 90 16.05 28.10 18.98
CA GLU A 90 15.38 28.70 20.16
C GLU A 90 14.65 30.02 19.86
N THR A 91 14.93 30.66 18.72
CA THR A 91 14.22 31.83 18.23
C THR A 91 12.73 31.59 17.90
N TYR A 92 12.29 30.33 17.77
CA TYR A 92 10.86 29.99 17.64
C TYR A 92 10.17 29.67 18.98
N GLN A 93 10.89 29.62 20.11
CA GLN A 93 10.32 29.17 21.39
C GLN A 93 9.75 30.30 22.27
N THR A 94 10.01 31.58 21.99
CA THR A 94 9.63 32.69 22.90
C THR A 94 8.47 33.60 22.43
N LYS A 95 7.74 33.27 21.35
CA LYS A 95 6.48 33.96 20.97
C LYS A 95 5.29 33.04 20.68
N ARG A 96 5.27 31.81 21.20
CA ARG A 96 4.09 30.92 21.17
C ARG A 96 3.50 30.60 22.54
N ASN A 97 3.88 31.33 23.58
CA ASN A 97 3.09 31.42 24.80
C ASN A 97 1.91 32.37 24.57
N GLY A 98 0.81 31.85 24.01
CA GLY A 98 -0.49 32.53 24.05
C GLY A 98 -1.30 32.62 22.74
N GLY A 99 -0.97 31.85 21.70
CA GLY A 99 -1.84 31.79 20.50
C GLY A 99 -3.25 31.24 20.86
N PRO A 100 -4.33 31.68 20.17
CA PRO A 100 -5.70 31.26 20.45
C PRO A 100 -5.86 29.73 20.54
N MET A 101 -5.12 29.02 19.70
CA MET A 101 -5.08 27.55 19.63
C MET A 101 -4.54 26.89 20.91
N ALA A 102 -3.55 27.49 21.57
CA ALA A 102 -2.94 26.92 22.80
C ALA A 102 -3.87 27.09 24.01
N ASN A 103 -4.61 28.21 24.06
CA ASN A 103 -5.67 28.42 25.04
C ASN A 103 -6.89 27.53 24.74
N LEU A 104 -7.19 27.28 23.46
CA LEU A 104 -8.21 26.32 23.04
C LEU A 104 -7.84 24.89 23.46
N LEU A 105 -6.59 24.47 23.27
CA LEU A 105 -6.10 23.14 23.63
C LEU A 105 -6.03 22.94 25.15
N LYS A 106 -5.64 23.95 25.93
CA LYS A 106 -5.69 23.87 27.40
C LYS A 106 -7.14 23.84 27.93
N LYS A 107 -8.08 24.54 27.29
CA LYS A 107 -9.52 24.45 27.60
C LYS A 107 -10.07 23.06 27.25
N THR A 108 -9.78 22.53 26.06
CA THR A 108 -10.25 21.20 25.66
C THR A 108 -9.64 20.09 26.52
N TRP A 109 -8.38 20.20 26.96
CA TRP A 109 -7.76 19.21 27.83
C TRP A 109 -8.32 19.21 29.28
N LYS A 110 -8.73 20.37 29.79
CA LYS A 110 -9.47 20.46 31.07
C LYS A 110 -10.93 19.99 30.93
N GLU A 111 -11.56 20.21 29.79
CA GLU A 111 -12.91 19.69 29.49
C GLU A 111 -12.93 18.16 29.30
N THR A 112 -11.89 17.57 28.70
CA THR A 112 -11.81 16.10 28.53
C THR A 112 -11.62 15.37 29.85
N LYS A 113 -10.90 15.95 30.82
CA LYS A 113 -10.83 15.38 32.17
C LYS A 113 -12.16 15.48 32.94
N LYS A 114 -12.99 16.50 32.67
CA LYS A 114 -14.37 16.59 33.21
C LYS A 114 -15.36 15.66 32.47
N LYS A 115 -15.13 15.37 31.19
CA LYS A 115 -15.91 14.44 30.35
C LYS A 115 -15.49 12.97 30.46
N GLY A 116 -14.46 12.65 31.24
CA GLY A 116 -14.07 11.27 31.59
C GLY A 116 -15.14 10.46 32.35
N LYS A 117 -16.31 11.06 32.65
CA LYS A 117 -17.49 10.37 33.21
C LYS A 117 -18.67 10.24 32.23
N SER A 118 -18.60 10.71 30.98
CA SER A 118 -19.75 10.72 30.06
C SER A 118 -19.38 10.56 28.57
N SER A 119 -18.64 9.52 28.23
CA SER A 119 -18.39 9.16 26.82
C SER A 119 -18.31 7.65 26.60
N MET A 120 -19.25 6.90 27.20
CA MET A 120 -19.70 5.66 26.58
C MET A 120 -20.99 5.98 25.83
N LEU A 121 -21.00 5.76 24.50
CA LEU A 121 -22.26 5.65 23.74
C LEU A 121 -23.21 4.76 24.54
N THR A 122 -24.44 5.22 24.77
CA THR A 122 -25.42 4.41 25.47
C THR A 122 -25.62 3.10 24.71
N LEU A 123 -25.97 2.03 25.42
CA LEU A 123 -26.13 0.70 24.83
C LEU A 123 -27.11 0.72 23.63
N GLU A 124 -28.09 1.60 23.69
CA GLU A 124 -29.07 1.85 22.63
C GLU A 124 -28.47 2.52 21.39
N GLN A 125 -27.56 3.48 21.55
CA GLN A 125 -26.84 4.11 20.43
C GLN A 125 -25.88 3.13 19.75
N ARG A 126 -25.27 2.21 20.52
CA ARG A 126 -24.46 1.11 19.97
C ARG A 126 -25.31 0.16 19.14
N LYS A 127 -26.50 -0.21 19.64
CA LYS A 127 -27.45 -1.07 18.92
C LYS A 127 -27.91 -0.45 17.60
N LYS A 128 -28.33 0.83 17.63
CA LYS A 128 -28.73 1.58 16.42
C LYS A 128 -27.61 1.64 15.37
N ARG A 129 -26.36 1.83 15.78
CA ARG A 129 -25.20 1.79 14.86
C ARG A 129 -24.99 0.41 14.24
N LEU A 130 -25.11 -0.66 15.02
CA LEU A 130 -24.96 -2.02 14.51
C LEU A 130 -26.07 -2.39 13.53
N ASP A 131 -27.30 -1.96 13.80
CA ASP A 131 -28.44 -2.23 12.92
C ASP A 131 -28.32 -1.45 11.61
N ALA A 132 -27.87 -0.18 11.64
CA ALA A 132 -27.56 0.58 10.43
C ALA A 132 -26.47 -0.09 9.57
N ILE A 133 -25.40 -0.59 10.20
CA ILE A 133 -24.33 -1.33 9.50
C ILE A 133 -24.86 -2.62 8.86
N LYS A 134 -25.77 -3.34 9.54
CA LYS A 134 -26.40 -4.55 9.01
C LYS A 134 -27.31 -4.25 7.82
N GLU A 135 -28.09 -3.18 7.90
CA GLU A 135 -28.98 -2.75 6.83
C GLU A 135 -28.19 -2.34 5.57
N GLU A 136 -27.12 -1.57 5.74
CA GLU A 136 -26.26 -1.16 4.62
C GLU A 136 -25.62 -2.38 3.93
N ARG A 137 -25.20 -3.39 4.70
CA ARG A 137 -24.69 -4.65 4.14
C ARG A 137 -25.76 -5.41 3.35
N ARG A 138 -27.04 -5.37 3.75
CA ARG A 138 -28.15 -5.99 2.99
C ARG A 138 -28.36 -5.27 1.66
N ARG A 139 -28.47 -3.93 1.68
CA ARG A 139 -28.62 -3.10 0.47
C ARG A 139 -27.50 -3.34 -0.54
N ARG A 140 -26.24 -3.43 -0.08
CA ARG A 140 -25.10 -3.73 -0.94
C ARG A 140 -25.22 -5.11 -1.60
N LYS A 141 -25.70 -6.13 -0.88
CA LYS A 141 -25.93 -7.47 -1.44
C LYS A 141 -27.01 -7.47 -2.51
N GLU A 142 -28.12 -6.77 -2.28
CA GLU A 142 -29.22 -6.64 -3.24
C GLU A 142 -28.76 -5.97 -4.54
N ILE A 143 -27.98 -4.89 -4.45
CA ILE A 143 -27.40 -4.21 -5.61
C ILE A 143 -26.50 -5.16 -6.42
N ILE A 144 -25.70 -6.00 -5.75
CA ILE A 144 -24.81 -6.96 -6.43
C ILE A 144 -25.64 -8.03 -7.16
N VAL A 145 -26.70 -8.55 -6.52
CA VAL A 145 -27.59 -9.55 -7.13
C VAL A 145 -28.32 -8.97 -8.34
N ASP A 146 -28.87 -7.76 -8.23
CA ASP A 146 -29.55 -7.08 -9.32
C ASP A 146 -28.61 -6.84 -10.52
N ARG A 147 -27.37 -6.39 -10.26
CA ARG A 147 -26.35 -6.24 -11.31
C ARG A 147 -26.01 -7.56 -12.01
N LYS A 148 -25.90 -8.67 -11.25
CA LYS A 148 -25.66 -9.99 -11.83
C LYS A 148 -26.83 -10.44 -12.70
N ARG A 149 -28.07 -10.22 -12.25
CA ARG A 149 -29.29 -10.54 -12.99
C ARG A 149 -29.35 -9.76 -14.32
N LYS A 150 -29.20 -8.44 -14.27
CA LYS A 150 -29.20 -7.59 -15.47
C LYS A 150 -28.12 -7.97 -16.47
N LYS A 151 -26.92 -8.33 -15.99
CA LYS A 151 -25.84 -8.82 -16.85
C LYS A 151 -26.22 -10.15 -17.54
N ALA A 152 -26.86 -11.07 -16.82
CA ALA A 152 -27.31 -12.33 -17.39
C ALA A 152 -28.41 -12.15 -18.43
N GLU A 153 -29.40 -11.28 -18.16
CA GLU A 153 -30.47 -10.93 -19.10
C GLU A 153 -29.89 -10.30 -20.39
N TYR A 154 -28.92 -9.39 -20.25
CA TYR A 154 -28.24 -8.78 -21.39
C TYR A 154 -27.48 -9.81 -22.25
N ILE A 155 -26.73 -10.72 -21.61
CA ILE A 155 -26.03 -11.80 -22.32
C ILE A 155 -27.04 -12.72 -23.04
N LYS A 156 -28.19 -13.00 -22.43
CA LYS A 156 -29.25 -13.80 -23.06
C LYS A 156 -29.80 -13.11 -24.31
N MET A 157 -30.11 -11.81 -24.23
CA MET A 157 -30.57 -11.04 -25.39
C MET A 157 -29.55 -11.02 -26.54
N LEU A 158 -28.25 -10.90 -26.22
CA LEU A 158 -27.20 -10.95 -27.24
C LEU A 158 -27.17 -12.30 -27.96
N ARG A 159 -27.26 -13.41 -27.24
CA ARG A 159 -27.30 -14.76 -27.82
C ARG A 159 -28.54 -15.00 -28.68
N GLU A 160 -29.71 -14.50 -28.25
CA GLU A 160 -30.95 -14.60 -29.03
C GLU A 160 -30.85 -13.79 -30.34
N ARG A 161 -30.21 -12.63 -30.32
CA ARG A 161 -29.96 -11.80 -31.51
C ARG A 161 -28.99 -12.46 -32.48
N GLU A 162 -27.91 -13.04 -31.98
CA GLU A 162 -26.93 -13.80 -32.80
C GLU A 162 -27.60 -14.99 -33.48
N ALA A 163 -28.42 -15.77 -32.75
CA ALA A 163 -29.16 -16.91 -33.29
C ALA A 163 -30.15 -16.51 -34.40
N GLN A 164 -30.82 -15.36 -34.28
CA GLN A 164 -31.71 -14.84 -35.32
C GLN A 164 -30.95 -14.38 -36.58
N SER A 165 -29.75 -13.80 -36.42
CA SER A 165 -28.90 -13.38 -37.55
C SER A 165 -28.22 -14.54 -38.29
N GLY A 166 -27.94 -15.66 -37.61
CA GLY A 166 -27.36 -16.86 -38.22
C GLY A 166 -28.34 -17.63 -39.12
N ASN A 167 -29.64 -17.58 -38.83
CA ASN A 167 -30.67 -18.27 -39.62
C ASN A 167 -31.04 -17.57 -40.94
N SER A 168 -30.66 -16.29 -41.12
CA SER A 168 -30.88 -15.55 -42.37
C SER A 168 -29.81 -15.78 -43.45
N SER A 169 -28.68 -16.42 -43.11
CA SER A 169 -27.55 -16.60 -44.04
C SER A 169 -27.51 -17.97 -44.73
N SER A 170 -28.47 -18.86 -44.46
CA SER A 170 -28.57 -20.22 -45.05
C SER A 170 -29.74 -20.38 -46.02
N ARG A 171 -30.32 -19.27 -46.50
CA ARG A 171 -31.34 -19.24 -47.57
C ARG A 171 -30.88 -18.36 -48.73
N THR A 172 -29.84 -18.79 -49.43
CA THR A 172 -29.53 -18.39 -50.81
C THR A 172 -28.79 -19.53 -51.47
#